data_AF-A0A7Z6T7T1-F1
#
_entry.id   AF-A0A7Z6T7T1-F1
#
_cell.length_a   1.000
_cell.length_b   1.000
_cell.length_c   1.000
_cell.angle_alpha   90.00
_cell.angle_beta   90.00
_cell.angle_gamma   90.00
#
_symmetry.space_group_name_H-M   'P 1'
#
loop_
_entity.id
_entity.type
_entity.pdbx_description
1 polymer ?
#
loop_
_entity_poly.entity_id
_entity_poly.type
_entity_poly.pdbx_seq_one_letter_code
_entity_poly.pdbx_strand_id
1 'polypeptide(L)'
;MPDLDPRHGSGHIASCYSDSVLRDLVEKVYTNALSIYEGLVLEYLHPLKRTLYLGGATPVAFRCKLSRAPEGSGRIIDEPMFSRVVVPVPAESSSQVSVEFVENLYNEPEYSFRRTGISGMDRATFRRMRPDSVFWSSPIVSQERLEVFNNTPATALAYKWLWNDLTHIGLTEGGAPTNDD
;
A
#
# COMPACT_ATOMS: atom_id res chain seq x y z
N MET A 1 -17.93 -27.24 -4.49
CA MET A 1 -16.51 -26.98 -4.82
C MET A 1 -16.48 -26.43 -6.23
N PRO A 2 -15.92 -25.24 -6.48
CA PRO A 2 -15.71 -24.82 -7.85
C PRO A 2 -14.58 -25.67 -8.44
N ASP A 3 -14.83 -26.16 -9.64
CA ASP A 3 -13.97 -27.02 -10.44
C ASP A 3 -12.83 -26.18 -11.00
N LEU A 4 -11.62 -26.34 -10.45
CA LEU A 4 -10.41 -25.71 -10.98
C LEU A 4 -9.90 -26.56 -12.14
N ASP A 5 -10.49 -26.41 -13.33
CA ASP A 5 -9.93 -26.99 -14.55
C ASP A 5 -8.64 -26.22 -14.95
N PRO A 6 -7.44 -26.84 -14.84
CA PRO A 6 -6.18 -26.18 -15.15
C PRO A 6 -6.03 -25.86 -16.66
N ARG A 7 -6.91 -26.40 -17.52
CA ARG A 7 -6.83 -26.24 -18.98
C ARG A 7 -7.56 -24.99 -19.49
N HIS A 8 -8.34 -24.32 -18.64
CA HIS A 8 -9.01 -23.05 -18.92
C HIS A 8 -8.32 -21.86 -18.21
N GLY A 9 -7.02 -22.00 -17.93
CA GLY A 9 -6.18 -21.17 -17.05
C GLY A 9 -6.36 -19.64 -17.11
N SER A 10 -7.31 -19.13 -16.33
CA SER A 10 -7.47 -17.70 -16.00
C SER A 10 -7.84 -17.48 -14.51
N GLY A 11 -7.67 -18.49 -13.66
CA GLY A 11 -7.94 -18.38 -12.23
C GLY A 11 -6.86 -17.56 -11.53
N HIS A 12 -7.15 -16.30 -11.21
CA HIS A 12 -6.31 -15.52 -10.29
C HIS A 12 -6.24 -16.24 -8.94
N ILE A 13 -5.06 -16.37 -8.33
CA ILE A 13 -4.86 -17.01 -7.01
C ILE A 13 -5.80 -16.42 -5.95
N ALA A 14 -6.11 -15.13 -6.07
CA ALA A 14 -7.07 -14.44 -5.22
C ALA A 14 -8.50 -15.02 -5.28
N SER A 15 -8.89 -15.67 -6.38
CA SER A 15 -10.21 -16.30 -6.53
C SER A 15 -10.39 -17.54 -5.62
N CYS A 16 -9.29 -18.13 -5.15
CA CYS A 16 -9.31 -19.23 -4.19
C CYS A 16 -9.69 -18.79 -2.76
N TYR A 17 -9.73 -17.48 -2.49
CA TYR A 17 -10.03 -16.92 -1.17
C TYR A 17 -11.41 -16.27 -1.17
N SER A 18 -12.17 -16.45 -0.10
CA SER A 18 -13.34 -15.59 0.17
C SER A 18 -12.88 -14.16 0.45
N ASP A 19 -13.77 -13.18 0.24
CA ASP A 19 -13.45 -11.76 0.43
C ASP A 19 -12.97 -11.46 1.86
N SER A 20 -13.56 -12.12 2.87
CA SER A 20 -13.14 -12.00 4.26
C SER A 20 -11.71 -12.50 4.49
N VAL A 21 -11.36 -13.68 3.95
CA VAL A 21 -10.02 -14.26 4.13
C VAL A 21 -8.98 -13.45 3.37
N LEU A 22 -9.32 -12.98 2.16
CA LEU A 22 -8.44 -12.13 1.38
C LEU A 22 -8.20 -10.79 2.10
N ARG A 23 -9.25 -10.15 2.63
CA ARG A 23 -9.14 -8.94 3.45
C ARG A 23 -8.20 -9.15 4.64
N ASP A 24 -8.41 -10.22 5.41
CA ASP A 24 -7.58 -10.55 6.58
C ASP A 24 -6.12 -10.80 6.21
N LEU A 25 -5.89 -11.49 5.08
CA LEU A 25 -4.55 -11.74 4.55
C LEU A 25 -3.85 -10.42 4.22
N VAL A 26 -4.51 -9.55 3.46
CA VAL A 26 -3.97 -8.23 3.07
C VAL A 26 -3.69 -7.39 4.30
N GLU A 27 -4.62 -7.34 5.26
CA GLU A 27 -4.47 -6.56 6.50
C GLU A 27 -3.25 -7.01 7.30
N LYS A 28 -3.07 -8.34 7.48
CA LYS A 28 -1.90 -8.91 8.16
C LYS A 28 -0.60 -8.63 7.43
N VAL A 29 -0.57 -8.83 6.10
CA VAL A 29 0.64 -8.62 5.29
C VAL A 29 1.08 -7.16 5.35
N TYR A 30 0.16 -6.21 5.17
CA TYR A 30 0.47 -4.79 5.20
C TYR A 30 0.83 -4.30 6.61
N THR A 31 0.18 -4.83 7.65
CA THR A 31 0.55 -4.53 9.05
C THR A 31 1.98 -4.95 9.34
N ASN A 32 2.34 -6.19 8.95
CA ASN A 32 3.68 -6.71 9.16
C ASN A 32 4.72 -5.96 8.30
N ALA A 33 4.38 -5.64 7.05
CA ALA A 33 5.26 -4.85 6.18
C ALA A 33 5.54 -3.47 6.77
N LEU A 34 4.52 -2.80 7.32
CA LEU A 34 4.67 -1.48 7.93
C LEU A 34 5.53 -1.56 9.19
N SER A 35 5.32 -2.58 10.02
CA SER A 35 6.16 -2.82 11.19
C SER A 35 7.63 -3.08 10.82
N ILE A 36 7.89 -3.88 9.77
CA ILE A 36 9.26 -4.14 9.29
C ILE A 36 9.89 -2.84 8.77
N TYR A 37 9.17 -2.10 7.92
CA TYR A 37 9.64 -0.83 7.37
C TYR A 37 9.98 0.17 8.49
N GLU A 38 9.10 0.34 9.47
CA GLU A 38 9.34 1.24 10.61
C GLU A 38 10.54 0.81 11.44
N GLY A 39 10.71 -0.50 11.66
CA GLY A 39 11.88 -1.07 12.31
C GLY A 39 13.17 -0.76 11.57
N LEU A 40 13.20 -0.97 10.23
CA LEU A 40 14.36 -0.66 9.39
C LEU A 40 14.71 0.83 9.42
N VAL A 41 13.70 1.71 9.31
CA VAL A 41 13.92 3.15 9.32
C VAL A 41 14.40 3.62 10.69
N LEU A 42 13.85 3.09 11.78
CA LEU A 42 14.25 3.45 13.13
C LEU A 42 15.68 2.97 13.45
N GLU A 43 16.02 1.75 13.09
CA GLU A 43 17.31 1.13 13.42
C GLU A 43 18.45 1.69 12.55
N TYR A 44 18.24 1.79 11.23
CA TYR A 44 19.33 2.04 10.28
C TYR A 44 19.29 3.41 9.61
N LEU A 45 18.11 4.05 9.55
CA LEU A 45 17.91 5.28 8.77
C LEU A 45 17.32 6.41 9.59
N HIS A 46 17.45 6.35 10.92
CA HIS A 46 16.88 7.37 11.82
C HIS A 46 17.24 8.81 11.41
N PRO A 47 18.50 9.13 11.03
CA PRO A 47 18.85 10.49 10.60
C PRO A 47 18.12 10.95 9.32
N LEU A 48 17.76 10.00 8.46
CA LEU A 48 17.08 10.24 7.19
C LEU A 48 15.56 10.13 7.30
N LYS A 49 15.01 9.60 8.39
CA LYS A 49 13.57 9.35 8.55
C LYS A 49 12.70 10.51 8.06
N ARG A 50 13.02 11.75 8.45
CA ARG A 50 12.26 12.95 8.08
C ARG A 50 12.32 13.31 6.59
N THR A 51 13.34 12.85 5.87
CA THR A 51 13.56 13.08 4.44
C THR A 51 13.02 11.94 3.57
N LEU A 52 12.60 10.83 4.16
CA LEU A 52 11.95 9.74 3.45
C LEU A 52 10.47 10.10 3.17
N TYR A 53 9.92 9.63 2.05
CA TYR A 53 8.56 9.97 1.66
C TYR A 53 7.53 9.30 2.57
N LEU A 54 7.60 7.98 2.77
CA LEU A 54 6.79 7.28 3.77
C LEU A 54 7.30 7.54 5.19
N GLY A 55 8.62 7.55 5.38
CA GLY A 55 9.23 7.67 6.71
C GLY A 55 8.92 9.01 7.38
N GLY A 56 8.88 10.09 6.60
CA GLY A 56 8.48 11.42 7.05
C GLY A 56 6.98 11.54 7.36
N ALA A 57 6.16 10.61 6.87
CA ALA A 57 4.73 10.55 7.21
C ALA A 57 4.48 9.76 8.52
N THR A 58 5.35 8.82 8.89
CA THR A 58 5.17 7.96 10.08
C THR A 58 5.07 8.75 11.41
N PRO A 59 4.26 8.29 12.38
CA PRO A 59 3.32 7.16 12.31
C PRO A 59 2.14 7.42 11.36
N VAL A 60 1.59 6.37 10.75
CA VAL A 60 0.55 6.46 9.71
C VAL A 60 -0.57 5.43 9.88
N ALA A 61 -1.77 5.79 9.43
CA ALA A 61 -2.85 4.86 9.16
C ALA A 61 -2.91 4.57 7.66
N PHE A 62 -2.77 3.30 7.29
CA PHE A 62 -3.06 2.81 5.95
C PHE A 62 -4.54 2.48 5.85
N ARG A 63 -5.25 3.24 5.02
CA ARG A 63 -6.65 2.96 4.66
C ARG A 63 -6.64 2.31 3.30
N CYS A 64 -6.83 0.99 3.31
CA CYS A 64 -6.77 0.17 2.13
C CYS A 64 -8.18 -0.20 1.69
N LYS A 65 -8.43 -0.13 0.39
CA LYS A 65 -9.68 -0.58 -0.23
C LYS A 65 -9.35 -1.66 -1.25
N LEU A 66 -10.12 -2.74 -1.21
CA LEU A 66 -9.98 -3.90 -2.06
C LEU A 66 -11.30 -4.18 -2.78
N SER A 67 -11.26 -4.52 -4.06
CA SER A 67 -12.44 -5.04 -4.76
C SER A 67 -12.05 -6.18 -5.70
N ARG A 68 -13.02 -7.03 -6.06
CA ARG A 68 -12.90 -7.84 -7.28
C ARG A 68 -12.94 -6.92 -8.49
N ALA A 69 -12.49 -7.37 -9.66
CA ALA A 69 -12.81 -6.59 -10.84
C ALA A 69 -14.32 -6.66 -11.09
N PRO A 70 -14.93 -5.58 -11.60
CA PRO A 70 -16.32 -5.61 -12.02
C PRO A 70 -16.55 -6.70 -13.06
N GLU A 71 -17.69 -7.37 -12.98
CA GLU A 71 -18.12 -8.32 -14.02
C GLU A 71 -18.12 -7.66 -15.40
N GLY A 72 -17.60 -8.36 -16.40
CA GLY A 72 -17.52 -7.85 -17.78
C GLY A 72 -16.43 -6.81 -18.04
N SER A 73 -15.58 -6.49 -17.07
CA SER A 73 -14.48 -5.51 -17.25
C SER A 73 -13.37 -5.99 -18.19
N GLY A 74 -13.26 -7.31 -18.46
CA GLY A 74 -12.25 -7.90 -19.32
C GLY A 74 -10.79 -7.72 -18.84
N ARG A 75 -10.60 -7.17 -17.62
CA ARG A 75 -9.30 -6.81 -17.04
C ARG A 75 -8.91 -7.74 -15.88
N ILE A 76 -9.03 -9.03 -16.13
CA ILE A 76 -8.72 -10.09 -15.16
C ILE A 76 -7.27 -9.93 -14.62
N ILE A 77 -6.34 -9.48 -15.46
CA ILE A 77 -4.89 -9.41 -15.19
C ILE A 77 -4.49 -8.60 -13.94
N ASP A 78 -5.30 -7.61 -13.53
CA ASP A 78 -5.00 -6.77 -12.36
C ASP A 78 -5.94 -7.07 -11.17
N GLU A 79 -6.58 -8.25 -11.15
CA GLU A 79 -7.39 -8.72 -10.03
C GLU A 79 -6.55 -9.35 -8.90
N PRO A 80 -6.88 -9.04 -7.63
CA PRO A 80 -7.91 -8.12 -7.16
C PRO A 80 -7.42 -6.66 -7.22
N MET A 81 -8.34 -5.73 -7.40
CA MET A 81 -8.02 -4.30 -7.44
C MET A 81 -7.72 -3.79 -6.03
N PHE A 82 -6.65 -3.02 -5.88
CA PHE A 82 -6.21 -2.52 -4.58
C PHE A 82 -5.80 -1.05 -4.63
N SER A 83 -6.22 -0.30 -3.61
CA SER A 83 -5.81 1.09 -3.38
C SER A 83 -5.42 1.27 -1.93
N ARG A 84 -4.34 2.03 -1.70
CA ARG A 84 -3.85 2.40 -0.38
C ARG A 84 -3.77 3.91 -0.26
N VAL A 85 -4.38 4.41 0.80
CA VAL A 85 -4.29 5.81 1.23
C VAL A 85 -3.49 5.85 2.51
N VAL A 86 -2.45 6.68 2.56
CA VAL A 86 -1.60 6.87 3.75
C VAL A 86 -1.97 8.18 4.42
N VAL A 87 -2.40 8.07 5.68
CA VAL A 87 -2.84 9.22 6.48
C VAL A 87 -1.94 9.32 7.71
N PRO A 88 -1.18 10.40 7.91
CA PRO A 88 -0.45 10.62 9.15
C PRO A 88 -1.39 10.59 10.36
N VAL A 89 -0.93 10.00 11.47
CA VAL A 89 -1.64 10.01 12.76
C VAL A 89 -0.86 10.86 13.79
N PRO A 90 -1.41 11.18 14.98
CA PRO A 90 -0.63 11.86 16.02
C PRO A 90 0.68 11.13 16.33
N ALA A 91 1.74 11.86 16.70
CA ALA A 91 3.08 11.30 16.88
C ALA A 91 3.15 10.27 18.02
N GLU A 92 2.21 10.37 18.97
CA GLU A 92 2.05 9.53 20.14
C GLU A 92 1.27 8.24 19.84
N SER A 93 0.68 8.14 18.64
CA SER A 93 -0.06 6.96 18.19
C SER A 93 0.84 5.96 17.48
N SER A 94 0.43 4.69 17.49
CA SER A 94 1.05 3.67 16.64
C SER A 94 0.49 3.73 15.23
N SER A 95 1.28 3.27 14.26
CA SER A 95 0.80 3.02 12.92
C SER A 95 -0.27 1.92 12.90
N GLN A 96 -1.20 2.01 11.95
CA GLN A 96 -2.35 1.11 11.83
C GLN A 96 -2.64 0.80 10.37
N VAL A 97 -3.19 -0.37 10.11
CA VAL A 97 -3.68 -0.76 8.78
C VAL A 97 -5.12 -1.20 8.91
N SER A 98 -5.98 -0.71 8.03
CA SER A 98 -7.37 -1.13 7.91
C SER A 98 -7.66 -1.47 6.46
N VAL A 99 -8.26 -2.63 6.20
CA VAL A 99 -8.64 -3.08 4.86
C VAL A 99 -10.15 -3.23 4.79
N GLU A 100 -10.76 -2.52 3.84
CA GLU A 100 -12.18 -2.58 3.53
C GLU A 100 -12.39 -3.23 2.16
N PHE A 101 -13.38 -4.12 2.07
CA PHE A 101 -13.81 -4.65 0.79
C PHE A 101 -14.94 -3.77 0.26
N VAL A 102 -14.74 -3.19 -0.93
CA VAL A 102 -15.73 -2.34 -1.60
C VAL A 102 -16.25 -3.05 -2.85
N GLU A 103 -17.47 -2.72 -3.24
CA GLU A 103 -18.10 -3.34 -4.41
C GLU A 103 -17.32 -3.08 -5.69
N ASN A 104 -16.89 -1.83 -5.89
CA ASN A 104 -16.16 -1.43 -7.08
C ASN A 104 -15.21 -0.27 -6.77
N LEU A 105 -13.91 -0.57 -6.81
CA LEU A 105 -12.88 0.41 -6.52
C LEU A 105 -12.91 1.62 -7.48
N TYR A 106 -13.41 1.48 -8.72
CA TYR A 106 -13.55 2.61 -9.66
C TYR A 106 -14.48 3.72 -9.17
N ASN A 107 -15.42 3.40 -8.28
CA ASN A 107 -16.36 4.36 -7.72
C ASN A 107 -15.80 5.11 -6.52
N GLU A 108 -14.66 4.66 -5.98
CA GLU A 108 -14.05 5.26 -4.81
C GLU A 108 -13.36 6.59 -5.18
N PRO A 109 -13.56 7.65 -4.38
CA PRO A 109 -13.03 8.97 -4.70
C PRO A 109 -11.51 8.97 -4.78
N GLU A 110 -10.83 8.09 -4.02
CA GLU A 110 -9.38 7.96 -4.01
C GLU A 110 -8.83 7.13 -5.19
N TYR A 111 -9.69 6.44 -5.94
CA TYR A 111 -9.29 5.69 -7.14
C TYR A 111 -9.30 6.55 -8.42
N SER A 112 -9.91 7.73 -8.37
CA SER A 112 -9.86 8.66 -9.51
C SER A 112 -8.48 9.32 -9.62
N PHE A 113 -7.73 9.02 -10.69
CA PHE A 113 -6.48 9.74 -11.06
C PHE A 113 -6.65 11.27 -11.13
N ARG A 114 -7.89 11.77 -11.25
CA ARG A 114 -8.20 13.21 -11.31
C ARG A 114 -8.46 13.84 -9.95
N ARG A 115 -8.70 13.06 -8.90
CA ARG A 115 -8.87 13.55 -7.52
C ARG A 115 -7.66 13.13 -6.70
N THR A 116 -6.64 13.97 -6.71
CA THR A 116 -5.45 13.85 -5.84
C THR A 116 -5.73 14.19 -4.37
N GLY A 117 -7.00 14.37 -3.99
CA GLY A 117 -7.40 14.80 -2.66
C GLY A 117 -7.79 13.61 -1.80
N ILE A 118 -7.03 13.36 -0.73
CA ILE A 118 -7.46 12.50 0.37
C ILE A 118 -8.48 13.29 1.20
N SER A 119 -9.70 12.76 1.36
CA SER A 119 -10.72 13.44 2.16
C SER A 119 -10.22 13.70 3.58
N GLY A 120 -10.21 14.96 3.99
CA GLY A 120 -9.74 15.39 5.32
C GLY A 120 -8.21 15.43 5.49
N MET A 121 -7.42 15.18 4.44
CA MET A 121 -5.94 15.26 4.50
C MET A 121 -5.39 16.05 3.32
N ASP A 122 -5.51 17.38 3.40
CA ASP A 122 -4.89 18.31 2.47
C ASP A 122 -3.43 18.62 2.85
N ARG A 123 -2.72 19.34 1.97
CA ARG A 123 -1.32 19.72 2.20
C ARG A 123 -1.13 20.58 3.44
N ALA A 124 -2.11 21.44 3.77
CA ALA A 124 -2.06 22.29 4.95
C ALA A 124 -2.18 21.46 6.25
N THR A 125 -3.08 20.47 6.27
CA THR A 125 -3.25 19.53 7.38
C THR A 125 -2.01 18.66 7.55
N PHE A 126 -1.49 18.11 6.45
CA PHE A 126 -0.24 17.36 6.48
C PHE A 126 0.90 18.19 7.08
N ARG A 127 1.09 19.44 6.62
CA ARG A 127 2.13 20.34 7.13
C ARG A 127 2.00 20.61 8.63
N ARG A 128 0.77 20.70 9.16
CA ARG A 128 0.54 20.87 10.60
C ARG A 128 0.94 19.62 11.39
N MET A 129 0.70 18.43 10.84
CA MET A 129 1.01 17.16 11.52
C MET A 129 2.48 16.75 11.38
N ARG A 130 3.14 17.14 10.28
CA ARG A 130 4.52 16.77 9.92
C ARG A 130 5.31 17.98 9.42
N PRO A 131 5.53 19.01 10.26
CA PRO A 131 6.20 20.23 9.83
C PRO A 131 7.63 19.98 9.32
N ASP A 132 8.35 19.05 9.92
CA ASP A 132 9.76 18.75 9.59
C ASP A 132 9.93 17.92 8.31
N SER A 133 8.85 17.35 7.79
CA SER A 133 8.86 16.46 6.62
C SER A 133 8.11 17.03 5.40
N VAL A 134 7.52 18.22 5.49
CA VAL A 134 6.69 18.81 4.42
C VAL A 134 7.41 19.02 3.08
N PHE A 135 8.74 19.10 3.09
CA PHE A 135 9.55 19.24 1.88
C PHE A 135 9.82 17.90 1.18
N TRP A 136 9.70 16.80 1.93
CA TRP A 136 10.11 15.47 1.51
C TRP A 136 8.96 14.46 1.48
N SER A 137 7.83 14.81 2.08
CA SER A 137 6.67 13.95 2.22
C SER A 137 5.39 14.74 1.99
N SER A 138 4.35 14.03 1.58
CA SER A 138 3.04 14.60 1.28
C SER A 138 1.95 13.53 1.47
N PRO A 139 0.65 13.91 1.45
CA PRO A 139 -0.42 12.93 1.43
C PRO A 139 -0.22 11.90 0.30
N ILE A 140 -0.28 10.60 0.64
CA ILE A 140 0.05 9.51 -0.30
C ILE A 140 -1.21 8.75 -0.67
N VAL A 141 -1.44 8.61 -1.98
CA VAL A 141 -2.40 7.66 -2.55
C VAL A 141 -1.64 6.78 -3.52
N SER A 142 -1.81 5.47 -3.40
CA SER A 142 -1.17 4.49 -4.27
C SER A 142 -2.20 3.52 -4.81
N GLN A 143 -2.18 3.35 -6.13
CA GLN A 143 -2.85 2.26 -6.82
C GLN A 143 -1.77 1.26 -7.18
N GLU A 144 -1.79 0.10 -6.56
CA GLU A 144 -0.73 -0.89 -6.69
C GLU A 144 -1.30 -2.28 -6.90
N ARG A 145 -0.52 -3.13 -7.58
CA ARG A 145 -0.85 -4.55 -7.68
C ARG A 145 -0.75 -5.20 -6.30
N LEU A 146 -1.64 -6.15 -6.04
CA LEU A 146 -1.67 -6.82 -4.76
C LEU A 146 -0.53 -7.86 -4.64
N GLU A 147 0.57 -7.46 -4.02
CA GLU A 147 1.77 -8.31 -3.81
C GLU A 147 1.72 -9.09 -2.50
N VAL A 148 0.65 -9.87 -2.28
CA VAL A 148 0.47 -10.64 -1.03
C VAL A 148 0.66 -12.15 -1.16
N PHE A 149 0.85 -12.63 -2.40
CA PHE A 149 0.89 -14.07 -2.72
C PHE A 149 2.30 -14.65 -2.88
N ASN A 150 3.34 -13.83 -2.68
CA ASN A 150 4.74 -14.27 -2.75
C ASN A 150 5.17 -15.00 -1.47
N ASN A 151 6.36 -15.60 -1.46
CA ASN A 151 6.88 -16.37 -0.31
C ASN A 151 7.10 -15.52 0.95
N THR A 152 7.52 -14.26 0.78
CA THR A 152 7.81 -13.31 1.89
C THR A 152 7.16 -11.95 1.62
N PRO A 153 5.82 -11.87 1.57
CA PRO A 153 5.13 -10.72 1.00
C PRO A 153 5.29 -9.47 1.86
N ALA A 154 5.26 -9.61 3.19
CA ALA A 154 5.44 -8.48 4.10
C ALA A 154 6.85 -7.88 4.00
N THR A 155 7.87 -8.73 3.98
CA THR A 155 9.27 -8.30 3.83
C THR A 155 9.50 -7.64 2.47
N ALA A 156 9.00 -8.24 1.38
CA ALA A 156 9.13 -7.68 0.04
C ALA A 156 8.51 -6.28 -0.07
N LEU A 157 7.30 -6.10 0.47
CA LEU A 157 6.62 -4.80 0.51
C LEU A 157 7.40 -3.77 1.33
N ALA A 158 7.94 -4.15 2.49
CA ALA A 158 8.73 -3.25 3.33
C ALA A 158 9.99 -2.76 2.58
N TYR A 159 10.71 -3.66 1.91
CA TYR A 159 11.87 -3.30 1.10
C TYR A 159 11.49 -2.45 -0.12
N LYS A 160 10.36 -2.74 -0.77
CA LYS A 160 9.85 -1.92 -1.88
C LYS A 160 9.57 -0.49 -1.44
N TRP A 161 8.93 -0.29 -0.27
CA TRP A 161 8.68 1.06 0.25
C TRP A 161 9.97 1.76 0.63
N LEU A 162 10.89 1.05 1.27
CA LEU A 162 12.20 1.60 1.58
C LEU A 162 12.97 2.00 0.32
N TRP A 163 13.00 1.14 -0.69
CA TRP A 163 13.63 1.42 -1.97
C TRP A 163 13.05 2.69 -2.60
N ASN A 164 11.72 2.79 -2.66
CA ASN A 164 11.04 3.97 -3.20
C ASN A 164 11.42 5.25 -2.44
N ASP A 165 11.52 5.20 -1.12
CA ASP A 165 11.98 6.33 -0.33
C ASP A 165 13.43 6.72 -0.64
N LEU A 166 14.33 5.73 -0.73
CA LEU A 166 15.74 5.96 -1.05
C LEU A 166 15.91 6.51 -2.47
N THR A 167 15.13 6.03 -3.42
CA THR A 167 15.10 6.56 -4.79
C THR A 167 14.60 8.01 -4.80
N HIS A 168 13.58 8.32 -3.99
CA HIS A 168 13.03 9.68 -3.89
C HIS A 168 14.07 10.71 -3.43
N ILE A 169 15.01 10.30 -2.57
CA ILE A 169 16.11 11.15 -2.09
C ILE A 169 17.42 10.97 -2.87
N GLY A 170 17.41 10.23 -3.99
CA GLY A 170 18.55 10.07 -4.88
C GLY A 170 19.67 9.17 -4.35
N LEU A 171 19.39 8.29 -3.40
CA LEU A 171 20.36 7.32 -2.88
C LEU A 171 20.37 5.99 -3.64
N THR A 172 19.36 5.75 -4.49
CA THR A 172 19.26 4.57 -5.36
C THR A 172 18.63 4.98 -6.70
N GLU A 173 18.85 4.17 -7.74
CA GLU A 173 18.28 4.36 -9.08
C GLU A 173 17.54 3.10 -9.54
N GLY A 174 16.54 3.27 -10.41
CA GLY A 174 15.77 2.15 -10.98
C GLY A 174 14.55 1.73 -10.16
N GLY A 175 13.87 0.68 -10.62
CA GLY A 175 12.73 0.09 -9.93
C GLY A 175 13.17 -0.72 -8.71
N ALA A 176 12.30 -0.84 -7.71
CA ALA A 176 12.54 -1.77 -6.61
C ALA A 176 12.74 -3.19 -7.16
N PRO A 177 13.72 -3.96 -6.65
CA PRO A 177 13.94 -5.32 -7.09
C PRO A 177 12.67 -6.16 -6.86
N THR A 178 12.18 -6.80 -7.92
CA THR A 178 11.06 -7.75 -7.86
C THR A 178 11.60 -9.14 -7.52
N ASN A 179 10.96 -9.86 -6.60
CA ASN A 179 11.37 -11.22 -6.18
C ASN A 179 11.08 -12.30 -7.25
N ASP A 180 11.12 -11.95 -8.54
CA ASP A 180 10.81 -12.85 -9.66
C ASP A 180 12.07 -13.56 -10.22
N ASP A 181 13.18 -13.55 -9.47
CA ASP A 181 14.43 -14.26 -9.78
C ASP A 181 14.66 -15.49 -8.87
#